data_AF-A0A250XA60-F1
#
_entry.id   AF-A0A250XA60-F1
#
_cell.length_a   1.000
_cell.length_b   1.000
_cell.length_c   1.000
_cell.angle_alpha   90.00
_cell.angle_beta   90.00
_cell.angle_gamma   90.00
#
_symmetry.space_group_name_H-M   'P 1'
#
loop_
_entity.id
_entity.type
_entity.pdbx_description
1 polymer ?
#
loop_
_entity_poly.entity_id
_entity_poly.type
_entity_poly.pdbx_seq_one_letter_code
_entity_poly.pdbx_strand_id
1 'polypeptide(L)'
;MFARVFSMPRYQVIPTAAHPTTLVGTCRARRCSLLILTRSSNSSAVTVETSGRDDHSSGSPQPSTTLKPEHVQEQEPAVASTATSSTSVQSQKAADHALPDSDPEERRKLWIKAIKPPMYSVGFMPVLVAAAVVYTEYGLLPWLRCSGLVLASICIIAWLNLSNDAFDAATGVDKTKRESVVNLTGNRNLVLLVANVFLLAGVGLLLTLVTANGDMRPVMMLTAAIACGYVYQGPPFRLSYKGMGEPLCFVAFGPLALPAFYLAQLPAQPVAAAATAVVPPLVWLLAGLVGLTTTIILFCSHFHQIEGDKAAGKMSPLVRLGTEKAVKVLRVATGAPFLGVVAAVVLGLILGANPTVSHGSGAVVAPWTLMPALLLSVPAAMSLLSFAETNHTVPAAIAPLKIFATKLHIAFGMTLISGLALSRCFV
;
A
#
# COMPACT_ATOMS: atom_id res chain seq x y z
N MET A 1 34.25 9.44 -3.14
CA MET A 1 34.41 9.31 -1.69
C MET A 1 33.06 9.02 -1.03
N PHE A 2 32.52 7.82 -1.26
CA PHE A 2 31.29 7.33 -0.62
C PHE A 2 31.46 5.84 -0.38
N ALA A 3 31.85 5.47 0.83
CA ALA A 3 31.87 4.10 1.32
C ALA A 3 31.79 4.11 2.85
N ARG A 4 31.04 3.13 3.38
CA ARG A 4 30.80 2.75 4.78
C ARG A 4 29.60 3.42 5.46
N VAL A 5 28.75 2.73 6.22
CA VAL A 5 28.65 1.31 6.64
C VAL A 5 27.21 1.13 7.17
N PHE A 6 26.53 0.06 6.80
CA PHE A 6 25.50 -0.57 7.63
C PHE A 6 25.76 -2.08 7.58
N SER A 7 26.54 -2.57 8.55
CA SER A 7 26.68 -4.01 8.80
C SER A 7 25.39 -4.52 9.44
N MET A 8 24.73 -5.50 8.82
CA MET A 8 23.70 -6.29 9.47
C MET A 8 24.34 -7.42 10.31
N PRO A 9 23.70 -7.87 11.39
CA PRO A 9 24.18 -9.02 12.16
C PRO A 9 24.13 -10.29 11.30
N ARG A 10 25.25 -11.02 11.25
CA ARG A 10 25.29 -12.39 10.71
C ARG A 10 24.68 -13.33 11.76
N TYR A 11 23.58 -13.98 11.42
CA TYR A 11 23.12 -15.16 12.16
C TYR A 11 23.84 -16.39 11.60
N GLN A 12 24.61 -17.07 12.44
CA GLN A 12 25.28 -18.31 12.09
C GLN A 12 24.48 -19.46 12.68
N VAL A 13 23.91 -20.31 11.84
CA VAL A 13 23.25 -21.55 12.26
C VAL A 13 24.34 -22.61 12.35
N ILE A 14 24.67 -23.06 13.55
CA ILE A 14 25.54 -24.22 13.77
C ILE A 14 24.63 -25.44 13.92
N PRO A 15 24.75 -26.48 13.07
CA PRO A 15 23.99 -27.70 13.25
C PRO A 15 24.65 -28.55 14.34
N THR A 16 23.93 -28.82 15.43
CA THR A 16 24.25 -29.93 16.34
C THR A 16 23.15 -30.97 16.23
N ALA A 17 23.55 -32.23 16.04
CA ALA A 17 22.65 -33.37 15.97
C ALA A 17 21.91 -33.58 17.31
N ALA A 18 20.64 -33.97 17.22
CA ALA A 18 19.67 -34.33 18.28
C ALA A 18 18.75 -33.21 18.84
N HIS A 19 17.57 -33.04 18.20
CA HIS A 19 16.26 -32.54 18.72
C HIS A 19 16.16 -31.13 19.41
N PRO A 20 14.96 -30.48 19.46
CA PRO A 20 14.76 -29.17 18.82
C PRO A 20 14.92 -27.90 19.71
N THR A 21 15.49 -26.87 19.05
CA THR A 21 15.33 -25.41 19.25
C THR A 21 15.60 -24.79 20.63
N THR A 22 16.87 -24.41 20.82
CA THR A 22 17.28 -23.39 21.79
C THR A 22 17.72 -22.13 21.02
N LEU A 23 17.02 -21.01 21.19
CA LEU A 23 17.41 -19.71 20.63
C LEU A 23 18.23 -18.95 21.69
N VAL A 24 19.55 -18.88 21.51
CA VAL A 24 20.43 -18.08 22.37
C VAL A 24 20.74 -16.77 21.67
N GLY A 25 20.17 -15.67 22.16
CA GLY A 25 20.54 -14.32 21.75
C GLY A 25 21.52 -13.72 22.76
N THR A 26 22.72 -13.35 22.32
CA THR A 26 23.61 -12.49 23.12
C THR A 26 23.47 -11.05 22.64
N CYS A 27 23.06 -10.15 23.55
CA CYS A 27 23.02 -8.71 23.29
C CYS A 27 24.09 -8.01 24.12
N ARG A 28 24.92 -7.19 23.48
CA ARG A 28 26.05 -6.49 24.10
C ARG A 28 25.62 -5.08 24.50
N ALA A 29 24.91 -4.93 25.62
CA ALA A 29 24.78 -3.68 26.35
C ALA A 29 24.36 -3.96 27.81
N ARG A 30 24.88 -3.16 28.75
CA ARG A 30 24.93 -3.42 30.20
C ARG A 30 23.56 -3.51 30.87
N ARG A 31 23.44 -4.49 31.79
CA ARG A 31 22.33 -4.90 32.70
C ARG A 31 21.37 -5.95 32.10
N CYS A 32 21.54 -7.21 32.52
CA CYS A 32 20.69 -8.35 32.15
C CYS A 32 19.86 -8.83 33.34
N SER A 33 18.59 -9.15 33.07
CA SER A 33 17.86 -10.24 33.73
C SER A 33 17.60 -11.31 32.66
N LEU A 34 17.99 -12.55 32.93
CA LEU A 34 17.86 -13.69 32.01
C LEU A 34 16.45 -14.26 32.14
N LEU A 35 15.69 -14.29 31.03
CA LEU A 35 14.36 -14.90 30.99
C LEU A 35 14.45 -16.22 30.21
N ILE A 36 14.24 -17.35 30.88
CA ILE A 36 14.18 -18.68 30.26
C ILE A 36 12.72 -19.10 30.23
N LEU A 37 12.17 -19.33 29.03
CA LEU A 37 10.84 -19.90 28.83
C LEU A 37 10.99 -21.33 28.32
N THR A 38 10.68 -22.31 29.14
CA THR A 38 10.54 -23.72 28.71
C THR A 38 9.06 -24.08 28.64
N ARG A 39 8.64 -24.66 27.52
CA ARG A 39 7.28 -25.18 27.33
C ARG A 39 7.32 -26.69 27.56
N SER A 40 6.79 -27.16 28.69
CA SER A 40 6.59 -28.59 28.95
C SER A 40 5.31 -29.06 28.24
N SER A 41 5.36 -30.22 27.61
CA SER A 41 4.32 -30.73 26.71
C SER A 41 3.06 -31.30 27.39
N ASN A 42 2.86 -31.08 28.71
CA ASN A 42 1.75 -31.75 29.42
C ASN A 42 1.06 -30.94 30.54
N SER A 43 1.03 -29.60 30.51
CA SER A 43 0.10 -28.81 31.35
C SER A 43 -0.12 -27.37 30.87
N SER A 44 -1.31 -26.82 31.09
CA SER A 44 -1.72 -25.45 30.70
C SER A 44 -1.39 -24.42 31.78
N ALA A 45 -0.13 -24.34 32.20
CA ALA A 45 0.35 -23.30 33.11
C ALA A 45 1.74 -22.81 32.68
N VAL A 46 1.91 -21.48 32.64
CA VAL A 46 3.19 -20.81 32.36
C VAL A 46 3.79 -20.40 33.70
N THR A 47 4.94 -20.97 34.05
CA THR A 47 5.70 -20.57 35.24
C THR A 47 6.83 -19.63 34.84
N VAL A 48 6.94 -18.49 35.53
CA VAL A 48 8.03 -17.51 35.35
C VAL A 48 9.00 -17.70 36.51
N GLU A 49 10.21 -18.19 36.22
CA GLU A 49 11.31 -18.18 37.20
C GLU A 49 12.24 -17.00 36.90
N THR A 50 12.37 -16.09 37.86
CA THR A 50 13.42 -15.06 37.88
C THR A 50 14.51 -15.52 38.82
N SER A 51 15.67 -15.95 38.30
CA SER A 51 16.84 -16.23 39.14
C SER A 51 17.54 -14.91 39.49
N GLY A 52 17.27 -14.41 40.70
CA GLY A 52 18.09 -13.41 41.39
C GLY A 52 19.23 -14.11 42.13
N ARG A 53 20.44 -13.58 41.99
CA ARG A 53 21.66 -14.07 42.64
C ARG A 53 21.86 -13.23 43.91
N ASP A 54 21.50 -13.77 45.07
CA ASP A 54 21.86 -13.20 46.37
C ASP A 54 22.61 -14.24 47.21
N ASP A 55 23.75 -13.80 47.73
CA ASP A 55 24.70 -14.56 48.53
C ASP A 55 24.21 -14.78 49.99
N HIS A 56 24.63 -15.91 50.56
CA HIS A 56 24.74 -16.24 52.00
C HIS A 56 23.51 -16.24 52.93
N SER A 57 23.15 -17.44 53.41
CA SER A 57 23.18 -17.88 54.84
C SER A 57 22.01 -18.79 55.28
N SER A 58 22.38 -19.94 55.83
CA SER A 58 21.72 -20.85 56.80
C SER A 58 20.25 -20.67 57.22
N GLY A 59 19.47 -21.77 57.20
CA GLY A 59 18.29 -21.95 58.07
C GLY A 59 17.32 -23.06 57.67
N SER A 60 16.89 -23.89 58.63
CA SER A 60 16.10 -25.14 58.60
C SER A 60 14.60 -25.07 58.16
N PRO A 61 13.86 -26.20 57.99
CA PRO A 61 12.60 -26.27 57.24
C PRO A 61 11.29 -26.37 58.07
N GLN A 62 10.15 -26.19 57.35
CA GLN A 62 8.72 -26.57 57.61
C GLN A 62 7.78 -25.55 58.31
N PRO A 63 6.41 -25.67 58.20
CA PRO A 63 5.56 -26.35 57.20
C PRO A 63 4.33 -25.53 56.69
N SER A 64 3.63 -26.16 55.74
CA SER A 64 2.33 -25.90 55.10
C SER A 64 1.15 -25.48 55.99
N THR A 65 0.25 -24.64 55.44
CA THR A 65 -1.15 -24.53 55.91
C THR A 65 -2.14 -24.33 54.75
N THR A 66 -3.06 -25.28 54.65
CA THR A 66 -4.28 -25.33 53.83
C THR A 66 -5.38 -24.50 54.50
N LEU A 67 -6.31 -23.89 53.76
CA LEU A 67 -7.72 -23.75 54.16
C LEU A 67 -8.64 -23.35 52.98
N LYS A 68 -9.87 -23.84 53.08
CA LYS A 68 -10.95 -23.99 52.08
C LYS A 68 -11.92 -22.77 52.03
N PRO A 69 -12.86 -22.71 51.07
CA PRO A 69 -13.74 -21.57 50.81
C PRO A 69 -15.04 -21.63 51.61
N GLU A 70 -15.67 -20.48 51.84
CA GLU A 70 -17.02 -20.39 52.44
C GLU A 70 -17.97 -19.54 51.58
N HIS A 71 -19.23 -19.93 51.64
CA HIS A 71 -20.33 -19.71 50.71
C HIS A 71 -21.26 -18.60 51.24
N VAL A 72 -21.79 -17.78 50.33
CA VAL A 72 -23.18 -17.26 50.20
C VAL A 72 -23.91 -16.74 51.45
N GLN A 73 -24.43 -15.50 51.35
CA GLN A 73 -25.86 -15.25 51.57
C GLN A 73 -26.37 -13.93 50.95
N GLU A 74 -27.43 -14.06 50.14
CA GLU A 74 -28.34 -13.02 49.67
C GLU A 74 -29.17 -12.43 50.81
N GLN A 75 -29.47 -11.13 50.75
CA GLN A 75 -30.69 -10.53 51.31
C GLN A 75 -30.93 -9.11 50.74
N GLU A 76 -31.93 -8.97 49.87
CA GLU A 76 -32.78 -7.77 49.73
C GLU A 76 -34.03 -7.96 50.64
N PRO A 77 -34.90 -6.96 50.95
CA PRO A 77 -35.20 -5.73 50.18
C PRO A 77 -35.43 -4.45 51.05
N ALA A 78 -35.58 -3.28 50.41
CA ALA A 78 -36.66 -2.31 50.71
C ALA A 78 -36.50 -0.98 49.95
N VAL A 79 -37.63 -0.53 49.39
CA VAL A 79 -37.88 0.65 48.57
C VAL A 79 -37.98 1.92 49.43
N ALA A 80 -37.30 3.01 49.04
CA ALA A 80 -37.74 4.37 49.34
C ALA A 80 -37.16 5.38 48.34
N SER A 81 -38.05 6.20 47.77
CA SER A 81 -37.78 7.16 46.70
C SER A 81 -37.13 8.44 47.22
N THR A 82 -36.16 9.01 46.50
CA THR A 82 -35.96 10.47 46.51
C THR A 82 -35.35 10.92 45.18
N ALA A 83 -35.95 11.98 44.63
CA ALA A 83 -35.77 12.48 43.29
C ALA A 83 -34.37 13.07 43.00
N THR A 84 -33.96 12.87 41.77
CA THR A 84 -32.66 13.22 41.18
C THR A 84 -32.66 14.67 40.70
N SER A 85 -31.69 15.46 41.14
CA SER A 85 -31.29 16.72 40.49
C SER A 85 -29.84 16.60 40.03
N SER A 86 -29.62 16.20 38.79
CA SER A 86 -28.28 16.12 38.18
C SER A 86 -28.29 16.64 36.75
N THR A 87 -28.75 17.88 36.56
CA THR A 87 -28.65 18.59 35.29
C THR A 87 -27.40 19.47 35.27
N SER A 88 -26.22 18.87 35.08
CA SER A 88 -25.02 19.63 34.66
C SER A 88 -23.85 18.80 34.09
N VAL A 89 -23.91 17.47 34.01
CA VAL A 89 -22.73 16.66 33.62
C VAL A 89 -22.66 16.32 32.11
N GLN A 90 -23.65 16.69 31.30
CA GLN A 90 -23.72 16.22 29.90
C GLN A 90 -23.13 17.14 28.82
N SER A 91 -22.47 18.26 29.17
CA SER A 91 -21.91 19.16 28.15
C SER A 91 -20.39 19.09 27.94
N GLN A 92 -19.69 18.10 28.51
CA GLN A 92 -18.21 18.06 28.50
C GLN A 92 -17.60 16.76 27.96
N LYS A 93 -18.34 15.98 27.16
CA LYS A 93 -17.84 14.69 26.62
C LYS A 93 -17.80 14.60 25.09
N ALA A 94 -17.40 15.69 24.42
CA ALA A 94 -17.29 15.71 22.95
C ALA A 94 -16.04 16.44 22.40
N ALA A 95 -15.05 16.75 23.23
CA ALA A 95 -13.80 17.36 22.78
C ALA A 95 -12.63 16.76 23.56
N ASP A 96 -12.20 15.55 23.19
CA ASP A 96 -10.86 15.03 23.48
C ASP A 96 -10.66 13.66 22.80
N HIS A 97 -10.30 13.68 21.52
CA HIS A 97 -9.73 12.51 20.84
C HIS A 97 -8.56 12.89 19.92
N ALA A 98 -7.92 14.04 20.14
CA ALA A 98 -6.56 14.24 19.67
C ALA A 98 -5.62 13.41 20.55
N LEU A 99 -4.67 12.69 19.95
CA LEU A 99 -3.67 11.93 20.71
C LEU A 99 -2.99 12.85 21.73
N PRO A 100 -2.89 12.47 23.02
CA PRO A 100 -2.24 13.28 24.05
C PRO A 100 -0.78 13.54 23.67
N ASP A 101 -0.19 14.62 24.20
CA ASP A 101 1.18 15.12 24.02
C ASP A 101 2.23 14.05 23.64
N SER A 102 2.21 13.64 22.38
CA SER A 102 3.21 12.74 21.83
C SER A 102 4.45 13.56 21.56
N ASP A 103 5.61 13.00 21.90
CA ASP A 103 6.93 13.54 21.56
C ASP A 103 6.89 14.08 20.11
N PRO A 104 7.34 15.31 19.84
CA PRO A 104 7.40 15.86 18.48
C PRO A 104 7.97 14.89 17.44
N GLU A 105 8.92 14.02 17.83
CA GLU A 105 9.43 12.97 16.96
C GLU A 105 8.40 11.86 16.66
N GLU A 106 7.66 11.39 17.65
CA GLU A 106 6.57 10.42 17.45
C GLU A 106 5.48 11.03 16.57
N ARG A 107 5.09 12.28 16.84
CA ARG A 107 4.10 13.01 16.03
C ARG A 107 4.55 13.14 14.58
N ARG A 108 5.83 13.48 14.35
CA ARG A 108 6.43 13.52 12.99
C ARG A 108 6.36 12.15 12.30
N LYS A 109 6.69 11.07 13.00
CA LYS A 109 6.61 9.69 12.47
C LYS A 109 5.16 9.32 12.10
N LEU A 110 4.18 9.72 12.92
CA LEU A 110 2.76 9.49 12.62
C LEU A 110 2.30 10.26 11.38
N TRP A 111 2.68 11.53 11.23
CA TRP A 111 2.37 12.31 10.02
C TRP A 111 2.99 11.71 8.75
N ILE A 112 4.24 11.26 8.81
CA ILE A 112 4.87 10.59 7.66
C ILE A 112 4.12 9.30 7.30
N LYS A 113 3.70 8.51 8.29
CA LYS A 113 2.87 7.31 8.08
C LYS A 113 1.49 7.65 7.52
N ALA A 114 0.88 8.77 7.96
CA ALA A 114 -0.43 9.23 7.51
C ALA A 114 -0.40 9.70 6.05
N ILE A 115 0.63 10.46 5.66
CA ILE A 115 0.81 10.95 4.28
C ILE A 115 1.07 9.78 3.32
N LYS A 116 1.80 8.75 3.75
CA LYS A 116 2.22 7.60 2.92
C LYS A 116 2.99 8.03 1.65
N PRO A 117 4.10 8.80 1.75
CA PRO A 117 4.77 9.37 0.56
C PRO A 117 5.05 8.38 -0.58
N PRO A 118 5.53 7.14 -0.32
CA PRO A 118 5.77 6.18 -1.41
C PRO A 118 4.52 5.83 -2.24
N MET A 119 3.32 5.91 -1.65
CA MET A 119 2.06 5.59 -2.32
C MET A 119 1.72 6.56 -3.45
N TYR A 120 2.24 7.80 -3.45
CA TYR A 120 1.99 8.75 -4.53
C TYR A 120 2.61 8.33 -5.87
N SER A 121 3.51 7.35 -5.86
CA SER A 121 4.03 6.71 -7.09
C SER A 121 2.96 6.21 -8.02
N VAL A 122 1.85 5.70 -7.48
CA VAL A 122 0.72 5.20 -8.30
C VAL A 122 0.08 6.31 -9.14
N GLY A 123 0.16 7.56 -8.69
CA GLY A 123 -0.39 8.72 -9.39
C GLY A 123 0.52 9.22 -10.51
N PHE A 124 1.83 9.28 -10.27
CA PHE A 124 2.76 9.83 -11.27
C PHE A 124 3.28 8.78 -12.26
N MET A 125 3.31 7.49 -11.90
CA MET A 125 3.89 6.46 -12.79
C MET A 125 3.16 6.32 -14.13
N PRO A 126 1.81 6.29 -14.21
CA PRO A 126 1.11 6.28 -15.49
C PRO A 126 1.45 7.49 -16.38
N VAL A 127 1.63 8.67 -15.77
CA VAL A 127 2.00 9.90 -16.49
C VAL A 127 3.39 9.78 -17.11
N LEU A 128 4.37 9.32 -16.31
CA LEU A 128 5.76 9.21 -16.76
C LEU A 128 5.96 8.10 -17.80
N VAL A 129 5.29 6.95 -17.65
CA VAL A 129 5.34 5.88 -18.65
C VAL A 129 4.71 6.34 -19.96
N ALA A 130 3.56 7.03 -19.91
CA ALA A 130 2.96 7.64 -21.10
C ALA A 130 3.88 8.67 -21.75
N ALA A 131 4.56 9.50 -20.94
CA ALA A 131 5.50 10.49 -21.43
C ALA A 131 6.71 9.84 -22.12
N ALA A 132 7.19 8.71 -21.58
CA ALA A 132 8.25 7.92 -22.20
C ALA A 132 7.84 7.38 -23.56
N VAL A 133 6.60 6.88 -23.72
CA VAL A 133 6.10 6.46 -25.05
C VAL A 133 6.06 7.63 -26.03
N VAL A 134 5.53 8.79 -25.62
CA VAL A 134 5.51 9.99 -26.47
C VAL A 134 6.93 10.42 -26.86
N TYR A 135 7.87 10.40 -25.94
CA TYR A 135 9.28 10.70 -26.25
C TYR A 135 9.86 9.68 -27.23
N THR A 136 9.61 8.39 -27.02
CA THR A 136 10.05 7.31 -27.88
C THR A 136 9.51 7.45 -29.31
N GLU A 137 8.26 7.88 -29.48
CA GLU A 137 7.63 8.11 -30.79
C GLU A 137 8.11 9.42 -31.43
N TYR A 138 7.94 10.55 -30.75
CA TYR A 138 8.06 11.88 -31.35
C TYR A 138 9.39 12.60 -31.04
N GLY A 139 10.19 12.10 -30.09
CA GLY A 139 11.44 12.75 -29.65
C GLY A 139 11.25 14.02 -28.85
N LEU A 140 10.02 14.30 -28.45
CA LEU A 140 9.62 15.50 -27.73
C LEU A 140 9.07 15.10 -26.37
N LEU A 141 9.52 15.79 -25.33
CA LEU A 141 8.93 15.69 -24.01
C LEU A 141 8.37 17.06 -23.60
N PRO A 142 7.04 17.24 -23.54
CA PRO A 142 6.45 18.51 -23.12
C PRO A 142 6.58 18.64 -21.59
N TRP A 143 7.78 18.98 -21.10
CA TRP A 143 8.13 18.98 -19.67
C TRP A 143 7.12 19.71 -18.79
N LEU A 144 6.65 20.88 -19.21
CA LEU A 144 5.68 21.67 -18.45
C LEU A 144 4.31 20.99 -18.37
N ARG A 145 3.86 20.36 -19.46
CA ARG A 145 2.60 19.61 -19.48
C ARG A 145 2.72 18.35 -18.64
N CYS A 146 3.82 17.61 -18.79
CA CYS A 146 4.10 16.40 -18.00
C CYS A 146 4.16 16.70 -16.50
N SER A 147 4.90 17.75 -16.08
CA SER A 147 4.99 18.13 -14.67
C SER A 147 3.65 18.61 -14.11
N GLY A 148 2.86 19.34 -14.91
CA GLY A 148 1.49 19.72 -14.56
C GLY A 148 0.57 18.51 -14.37
N LEU A 149 0.63 17.51 -15.27
CA LEU A 149 -0.13 16.27 -15.16
C LEU A 149 0.28 15.46 -13.93
N VAL A 150 1.58 15.40 -13.61
CA VAL A 150 2.09 14.76 -12.38
C VAL A 150 1.53 15.47 -11.15
N LEU A 151 1.60 16.80 -11.09
CA LEU A 151 1.07 17.58 -9.97
C LEU A 151 -0.44 17.34 -9.79
N ALA A 152 -1.19 17.36 -10.90
CA ALA A 152 -2.63 17.13 -10.88
C ALA A 152 -2.96 15.72 -10.38
N SER A 153 -2.25 14.69 -10.84
CA SER A 153 -2.38 13.32 -10.35
C SER A 153 -2.04 13.19 -8.87
N ILE A 154 -0.99 13.87 -8.38
CA ILE A 154 -0.65 13.89 -6.95
C ILE A 154 -1.80 14.48 -6.13
N CYS A 155 -2.43 15.57 -6.60
CA CYS A 155 -3.62 16.13 -5.95
C CYS A 155 -4.79 15.13 -5.92
N ILE A 156 -5.04 14.40 -7.01
CA ILE A 156 -6.07 13.35 -7.02
C ILE A 156 -5.74 12.20 -6.03
N ILE A 157 -4.49 11.77 -5.92
CA ILE A 157 -4.09 10.76 -4.93
C ILE A 157 -4.22 11.31 -3.49
N ALA A 158 -3.92 12.59 -3.27
CA ALA A 158 -4.12 13.24 -1.98
C ALA A 158 -5.61 13.25 -1.60
N TRP A 159 -6.49 13.59 -2.56
CA TRP A 159 -7.94 13.49 -2.37
C TRP A 159 -8.36 12.07 -2.00
N LEU A 160 -7.95 11.04 -2.75
CA LEU A 160 -8.27 9.64 -2.44
C LEU A 160 -7.84 9.26 -1.02
N ASN A 161 -6.61 9.56 -0.65
CA ASN A 161 -6.09 9.22 0.67
C ASN A 161 -6.86 9.91 1.82
N LEU A 162 -7.11 11.21 1.70
CA LEU A 162 -7.76 12.00 2.75
C LEU A 162 -9.25 11.69 2.85
N SER A 163 -9.94 11.59 1.71
CA SER A 163 -11.36 11.25 1.68
C SER A 163 -11.62 9.83 2.16
N ASN A 164 -10.72 8.87 1.87
CA ASN A 164 -10.85 7.50 2.39
C ASN A 164 -10.77 7.50 3.91
N ASP A 165 -9.77 8.18 4.48
CA ASP A 165 -9.58 8.30 5.93
C ASP A 165 -10.80 8.94 6.60
N ALA A 166 -11.38 9.96 5.98
CA ALA A 166 -12.60 10.59 6.47
C ALA A 166 -13.88 9.74 6.32
N PHE A 167 -13.96 8.88 5.31
CA PHE A 167 -15.10 7.95 5.14
C PHE A 167 -14.99 6.76 6.10
N ASP A 168 -13.79 6.22 6.32
CA ASP A 168 -13.55 5.12 7.27
C ASP A 168 -13.66 5.60 8.74
N ALA A 169 -13.33 6.87 9.03
CA ALA A 169 -13.65 7.46 10.33
C ALA A 169 -15.17 7.46 10.61
N ALA A 170 -16.00 7.61 9.57
CA ALA A 170 -17.46 7.61 9.71
C ALA A 170 -18.04 6.21 10.00
N THR A 171 -17.34 5.14 9.60
CA THR A 171 -17.76 3.75 9.88
C THR A 171 -17.26 3.25 11.24
N GLY A 172 -16.32 3.97 11.85
CA GLY A 172 -15.69 3.60 13.11
C GLY A 172 -14.56 2.59 12.97
N VAL A 173 -14.20 2.19 11.74
CA VAL A 173 -13.10 1.26 11.45
C VAL A 173 -11.76 1.81 11.90
N ASP A 174 -11.57 3.13 11.79
CA ASP A 174 -10.30 3.80 12.07
C ASP A 174 -10.17 4.35 13.51
N LYS A 175 -11.08 4.01 14.44
CA LYS A 175 -11.08 4.58 15.81
C LYS A 175 -9.76 4.40 16.57
N THR A 176 -9.03 3.31 16.32
CA THR A 176 -7.76 2.99 17.02
C THR A 176 -6.51 3.26 16.18
N LYS A 177 -6.67 3.73 14.94
CA LYS A 177 -5.58 3.94 13.98
C LYS A 177 -4.90 5.29 14.22
N ARG A 178 -3.77 5.29 14.93
CA ARG A 178 -3.06 6.52 15.33
C ARG A 178 -2.57 7.37 14.15
N GLU A 179 -2.25 6.73 13.02
CA GLU A 179 -1.81 7.38 11.79
C GLU A 179 -2.96 7.81 10.87
N SER A 180 -4.22 7.82 11.35
CA SER A 180 -5.33 8.47 10.64
C SER A 180 -5.17 10.00 10.73
N VAL A 181 -5.35 10.69 9.61
CA VAL A 181 -5.35 12.16 9.56
C VAL A 181 -6.54 12.72 10.35
N VAL A 182 -7.68 12.03 10.34
CA VAL A 182 -8.83 12.40 11.18
C VAL A 182 -8.48 12.31 12.66
N ASN A 183 -7.81 11.25 13.11
CA ASN A 183 -7.40 11.11 14.52
C ASN A 183 -6.28 12.09 14.90
N LEU A 184 -5.37 12.42 13.98
CA LEU A 184 -4.31 13.41 14.20
C LEU A 184 -4.84 14.85 14.30
N THR A 185 -5.91 15.16 13.57
CA THR A 185 -6.50 16.51 13.53
C THR A 185 -7.70 16.67 14.47
N GLY A 186 -8.32 15.57 14.91
CA GLY A 186 -9.58 15.57 15.64
C GLY A 186 -10.78 16.09 14.83
N ASN A 187 -10.62 16.36 13.53
CA ASN A 187 -11.61 17.09 12.75
C ASN A 187 -11.86 16.46 11.37
N ARG A 188 -12.84 15.56 11.31
CA ARG A 188 -13.26 14.88 10.08
C ARG A 188 -13.72 15.86 8.98
N ASN A 189 -14.42 16.93 9.35
CA ASN A 189 -14.95 17.90 8.37
C ASN A 189 -13.82 18.71 7.72
N LEU A 190 -12.80 19.07 8.50
CA LEU A 190 -11.58 19.70 7.98
C LEU A 190 -10.86 18.77 6.99
N VAL A 191 -10.70 17.49 7.33
CA VAL A 191 -10.06 16.51 6.44
C VAL A 191 -10.83 16.36 5.12
N LEU A 192 -12.17 16.31 5.16
CA LEU A 192 -13.01 16.30 3.95
C LEU A 192 -12.89 17.59 3.14
N LEU A 193 -12.86 18.75 3.80
CA LEU A 193 -12.67 20.03 3.12
C LEU A 193 -11.33 20.06 2.37
N VAL A 194 -10.24 19.69 3.05
CA VAL A 194 -8.91 19.61 2.43
C VAL A 194 -8.88 18.59 1.31
N ALA A 195 -9.50 17.42 1.47
CA ALA A 195 -9.63 16.43 0.41
C ALA A 195 -10.32 17.01 -0.83
N ASN A 196 -11.42 17.74 -0.65
CA ASN A 196 -12.15 18.38 -1.75
C ASN A 196 -11.37 19.52 -2.41
N VAL A 197 -10.57 20.28 -1.65
CA VAL A 197 -9.65 21.27 -2.23
C VAL A 197 -8.62 20.59 -3.15
N PHE A 198 -8.03 19.47 -2.71
CA PHE A 198 -7.14 18.68 -3.56
C PHE A 198 -7.86 18.11 -4.80
N LEU A 199 -9.11 17.66 -4.66
CA LEU A 199 -9.90 17.20 -5.81
C LEU A 199 -10.12 18.33 -6.82
N LEU A 200 -10.58 19.50 -6.37
CA LEU A 200 -10.86 20.65 -7.23
C LEU A 200 -9.58 21.15 -7.91
N ALA A 201 -8.47 21.25 -7.17
CA ALA A 201 -7.18 21.65 -7.72
C ALA A 201 -6.67 20.63 -8.75
N GLY A 202 -6.74 19.33 -8.44
CA GLY A 202 -6.34 18.25 -9.33
C GLY A 202 -7.18 18.20 -10.61
N VAL A 203 -8.51 18.24 -10.48
CA VAL A 203 -9.44 18.23 -11.62
C VAL A 203 -9.28 19.49 -12.47
N GLY A 204 -9.19 20.68 -11.86
CA GLY A 204 -9.02 21.94 -12.57
C GLY A 204 -7.72 21.96 -13.39
N LEU A 205 -6.61 21.51 -12.78
CA LEU A 205 -5.33 21.41 -13.48
C LEU A 205 -5.36 20.33 -14.57
N LEU A 206 -5.92 19.15 -14.30
CA LEU A 206 -6.10 18.10 -15.31
C LEU A 206 -6.90 18.63 -16.50
N LEU A 207 -8.07 19.20 -16.27
CA LEU A 207 -8.96 19.70 -17.32
C LEU A 207 -8.23 20.70 -18.21
N THR A 208 -7.56 21.68 -17.61
CA THR A 208 -6.77 22.69 -18.32
C THR A 208 -5.71 22.06 -19.24
N LEU A 209 -5.01 21.03 -18.76
CA LEU A 209 -3.91 20.41 -19.49
C LEU A 209 -4.39 19.44 -20.58
N VAL A 210 -5.47 18.69 -20.34
CA VAL A 210 -5.93 17.66 -21.28
C VAL A 210 -6.81 18.22 -22.39
N THR A 211 -7.52 19.33 -22.17
CA THR A 211 -8.33 19.96 -23.23
C THR A 211 -7.52 20.82 -24.18
N ALA A 212 -6.24 21.06 -23.88
CA ALA A 212 -5.37 21.94 -24.68
C ALA A 212 -5.20 21.48 -26.14
N ASN A 213 -5.36 20.19 -26.42
CA ASN A 213 -5.26 19.61 -27.77
C ASN A 213 -6.63 19.40 -28.45
N GLY A 214 -7.75 19.75 -27.79
CA GLY A 214 -9.11 19.58 -28.32
C GLY A 214 -9.67 18.14 -28.29
N ASP A 215 -8.90 17.16 -27.83
CA ASP A 215 -9.36 15.77 -27.66
C ASP A 215 -10.08 15.59 -26.30
N MET A 216 -11.33 15.16 -26.32
CA MET A 216 -12.15 14.92 -25.11
C MET A 216 -11.97 13.52 -24.52
N ARG A 217 -11.34 12.58 -25.23
CA ARG A 217 -11.16 11.20 -24.74
C ARG A 217 -10.36 11.15 -23.43
N PRO A 218 -9.25 11.89 -23.24
CA PRO A 218 -8.56 11.96 -21.96
C PRO A 218 -9.46 12.45 -20.82
N VAL A 219 -10.32 13.45 -21.08
CA VAL A 219 -11.28 13.96 -20.10
C VAL A 219 -12.21 12.84 -19.65
N MET A 220 -12.82 12.11 -20.60
CA MET A 220 -13.75 11.03 -20.30
C MET A 220 -13.08 9.89 -19.52
N MET A 221 -11.89 9.47 -19.94
CA MET A 221 -11.15 8.37 -19.33
C MET A 221 -10.67 8.72 -17.91
N LEU A 222 -10.10 9.92 -17.70
CA LEU A 222 -9.67 10.37 -16.37
C LEU A 222 -10.86 10.64 -15.45
N THR A 223 -11.96 11.17 -15.97
CA THR A 223 -13.21 11.30 -15.20
C THR A 223 -13.69 9.94 -14.72
N ALA A 224 -13.69 8.93 -15.59
CA ALA A 224 -14.03 7.56 -15.22
C ALA A 224 -13.05 6.98 -14.18
N ALA A 225 -11.75 7.23 -14.30
CA ALA A 225 -10.74 6.77 -13.34
C ALA A 225 -10.92 7.41 -11.95
N ILE A 226 -11.21 8.72 -11.90
CA ILE A 226 -11.52 9.44 -10.65
C ILE A 226 -12.82 8.89 -10.05
N ALA A 227 -13.84 8.63 -10.88
CA ALA A 227 -15.09 8.02 -10.44
C ALA A 227 -14.88 6.62 -9.86
N CYS A 228 -14.02 5.78 -10.45
CA CYS A 228 -13.60 4.50 -9.88
C CYS A 228 -13.05 4.67 -8.46
N GLY A 229 -12.24 5.72 -8.25
CA GLY A 229 -11.73 6.12 -6.95
C GLY A 229 -12.84 6.45 -5.95
N TYR A 230 -13.84 7.24 -6.35
CA TYR A 230 -14.98 7.54 -5.47
C TYR A 230 -15.81 6.29 -5.16
N VAL A 231 -16.23 5.50 -6.16
CA VAL A 231 -17.10 4.33 -5.91
C VAL A 231 -16.40 3.23 -5.10
N TYR A 232 -15.06 3.19 -5.11
CA TYR A 232 -14.26 2.32 -4.27
C TYR A 232 -14.52 2.57 -2.77
N GLN A 233 -14.46 3.83 -2.31
CA GLN A 233 -14.48 4.18 -0.87
C GLN A 233 -15.74 4.95 -0.41
N GLY A 234 -16.42 5.64 -1.33
CA GLY A 234 -17.48 6.61 -1.03
C GLY A 234 -18.86 5.98 -0.82
N PRO A 235 -19.68 6.53 0.09
CA PRO A 235 -21.12 6.21 0.17
C PRO A 235 -21.86 6.64 -1.10
N PRO A 236 -22.94 5.93 -1.52
CA PRO A 236 -23.46 4.69 -0.94
C PRO A 236 -22.76 3.41 -1.45
N PHE A 237 -21.81 3.52 -2.38
CA PHE A 237 -21.31 2.37 -3.13
C PHE A 237 -20.36 1.46 -2.34
N ARG A 238 -19.31 2.06 -1.75
CA ARG A 238 -18.27 1.39 -0.95
C ARG A 238 -17.83 0.04 -1.52
N LEU A 239 -17.48 0.02 -2.81
CA LEU A 239 -17.20 -1.22 -3.53
C LEU A 239 -15.95 -1.96 -2.98
N SER A 240 -15.08 -1.28 -2.25
CA SER A 240 -13.97 -1.90 -1.50
C SER A 240 -14.47 -2.91 -0.45
N TYR A 241 -15.64 -2.68 0.16
CA TYR A 241 -16.26 -3.59 1.12
C TYR A 241 -16.83 -4.85 0.45
N LYS A 242 -17.04 -4.79 -0.88
CA LYS A 242 -17.62 -5.88 -1.69
C LYS A 242 -16.55 -6.70 -2.43
N GLY A 243 -15.27 -6.43 -2.19
CA GLY A 243 -14.16 -7.13 -2.85
C GLY A 243 -13.93 -6.73 -4.31
N MET A 244 -14.40 -5.54 -4.70
CA MET A 244 -14.21 -4.98 -6.06
C MET A 244 -13.02 -4.00 -6.13
N GLY A 245 -12.20 -3.94 -5.09
CA GLY A 245 -11.09 -3.00 -4.99
C GLY A 245 -10.04 -3.20 -6.07
N GLU A 246 -9.59 -4.43 -6.25
CA GLU A 246 -8.55 -4.79 -7.21
C GLU A 246 -8.97 -4.57 -8.66
N PRO A 247 -10.18 -5.01 -9.11
CA PRO A 247 -10.67 -4.66 -10.45
C PRO A 247 -10.76 -3.15 -10.70
N LEU A 248 -11.29 -2.37 -9.74
CA LEU A 248 -11.40 -0.91 -9.87
C LEU A 248 -10.03 -0.25 -9.94
N CYS A 249 -9.09 -0.70 -9.11
CA CYS A 249 -7.72 -0.22 -9.10
C CYS A 249 -7.03 -0.50 -10.45
N PHE A 250 -7.13 -1.73 -10.95
CA PHE A 250 -6.59 -2.12 -12.24
C PHE A 250 -7.15 -1.23 -13.36
N VAL A 251 -8.47 -1.09 -13.44
CA VAL A 251 -9.14 -0.31 -14.48
C VAL A 251 -8.77 1.17 -14.42
N ALA A 252 -8.78 1.77 -13.22
CA ALA A 252 -8.48 3.19 -13.04
C ALA A 252 -7.05 3.55 -13.44
N PHE A 253 -6.06 2.81 -12.94
CA PHE A 253 -4.64 3.13 -13.15
C PHE A 253 -4.07 2.56 -14.45
N GLY A 254 -4.68 1.51 -14.99
CA GLY A 254 -4.28 0.89 -16.24
C GLY A 254 -5.02 1.48 -17.44
N PRO A 255 -6.06 0.80 -17.96
CA PRO A 255 -6.70 1.13 -19.23
C PRO A 255 -7.40 2.50 -19.27
N LEU A 256 -7.68 3.14 -18.13
CA LEU A 256 -8.19 4.50 -18.11
C LEU A 256 -7.07 5.55 -18.03
N ALA A 257 -6.27 5.56 -16.97
CA ALA A 257 -5.31 6.63 -16.74
C ALA A 257 -4.17 6.68 -17.76
N LEU A 258 -3.48 5.56 -18.02
CA LEU A 258 -2.25 5.59 -18.83
C LEU A 258 -2.53 6.01 -20.29
N PRO A 259 -3.52 5.44 -21.00
CA PRO A 259 -3.82 5.89 -22.36
C PRO A 259 -4.32 7.34 -22.42
N ALA A 260 -5.06 7.79 -21.39
CA ALA A 260 -5.48 9.19 -21.31
C ALA A 260 -4.28 10.13 -21.18
N PHE A 261 -3.29 9.79 -20.35
CA PHE A 261 -2.05 10.56 -20.23
C PHE A 261 -1.18 10.49 -21.48
N TYR A 262 -1.23 9.41 -22.25
CA TYR A 262 -0.56 9.34 -23.55
C TYR A 262 -1.18 10.34 -24.53
N LEU A 263 -2.50 10.28 -24.71
CA LEU A 263 -3.25 11.19 -25.58
C LEU A 263 -3.07 12.67 -25.18
N ALA A 264 -3.11 12.97 -23.87
CA ALA A 264 -2.90 14.31 -23.36
C ALA A 264 -1.48 14.87 -23.63
N GLN A 265 -0.50 13.99 -23.79
CA GLN A 265 0.91 14.38 -24.00
C GLN A 265 1.32 14.38 -25.46
N LEU A 266 0.45 13.96 -26.39
CA LEU A 266 0.71 14.05 -27.82
C LEU A 266 1.08 15.48 -28.24
N PRO A 267 1.98 15.64 -29.23
CA PRO A 267 2.27 16.93 -29.83
C PRO A 267 1.00 17.66 -30.28
N ALA A 268 1.07 18.99 -30.38
CA ALA A 268 -0.04 19.77 -30.89
C ALA A 268 -0.37 19.35 -32.33
N GLN A 269 -1.63 19.01 -32.57
CA GLN A 269 -2.15 18.58 -33.87
C GLN A 269 -3.48 19.30 -34.12
N PRO A 270 -3.94 19.44 -35.38
CA PRO A 270 -5.28 19.92 -35.67
C PRO A 270 -6.34 19.08 -34.95
N VAL A 271 -7.42 19.71 -34.46
CA VAL A 271 -8.47 19.04 -33.65
C VAL A 271 -9.05 17.81 -34.36
N ALA A 272 -9.24 17.87 -35.68
CA ALA A 272 -9.72 16.74 -36.46
C ALA A 272 -8.75 15.54 -36.42
N ALA A 273 -7.44 15.80 -36.47
CA ALA A 273 -6.40 14.75 -36.39
C ALA A 273 -6.28 14.19 -34.97
N ALA A 274 -6.47 15.03 -33.94
CA ALA A 274 -6.46 14.61 -32.54
C ALA A 274 -7.61 13.63 -32.25
N ALA A 275 -8.82 13.89 -32.77
CA ALA A 275 -9.99 13.03 -32.60
C ALA A 275 -9.80 11.62 -33.19
N THR A 276 -9.00 11.48 -34.25
CA THR A 276 -8.72 10.21 -34.92
C THR A 276 -7.42 9.54 -34.46
N ALA A 277 -6.67 10.14 -33.52
CA ALA A 277 -5.40 9.57 -33.07
C ALA A 277 -5.62 8.18 -32.44
N VAL A 278 -4.93 7.16 -32.94
CA VAL A 278 -5.05 5.78 -32.45
C VAL A 278 -4.12 5.59 -31.26
N VAL A 279 -4.64 5.01 -30.17
CA VAL A 279 -3.80 4.56 -29.05
C VAL A 279 -3.08 3.27 -29.48
N PRO A 280 -1.74 3.24 -29.55
CA PRO A 280 -1.02 2.08 -30.06
C PRO A 280 -1.13 0.88 -29.11
N PRO A 281 -1.02 -0.37 -29.63
CA PRO A 281 -1.07 -1.58 -28.79
C PRO A 281 -0.07 -1.57 -27.63
N LEU A 282 1.10 -0.98 -27.82
CA LEU A 282 2.10 -0.80 -26.76
C LEU A 282 1.56 -0.03 -25.55
N VAL A 283 0.77 1.03 -25.77
CA VAL A 283 0.18 1.82 -24.67
C VAL A 283 -0.82 0.99 -23.88
N TRP A 284 -1.62 0.14 -24.53
CA TRP A 284 -2.53 -0.78 -23.86
C TRP A 284 -1.82 -1.87 -23.07
N LEU A 285 -0.71 -2.41 -23.60
CA LEU A 285 0.15 -3.33 -22.87
C LEU A 285 0.68 -2.66 -21.61
N LEU A 286 1.34 -1.50 -21.74
CA LEU A 286 1.91 -0.75 -20.62
C LEU A 286 0.84 -0.37 -19.59
N ALA A 287 -0.36 -0.01 -20.04
CA ALA A 287 -1.53 0.24 -19.19
C ALA A 287 -1.87 -1.00 -18.33
N GLY A 288 -1.92 -2.20 -18.94
CA GLY A 288 -2.12 -3.44 -18.21
C GLY A 288 -1.01 -3.70 -17.18
N LEU A 289 0.26 -3.49 -17.55
CA LEU A 289 1.41 -3.73 -16.67
C LEU A 289 1.43 -2.76 -15.46
N VAL A 290 1.24 -1.47 -15.71
CA VAL A 290 1.20 -0.43 -14.66
C VAL A 290 -0.02 -0.63 -13.77
N GLY A 291 -1.20 -0.86 -14.36
CA GLY A 291 -2.42 -1.15 -13.59
C GLY A 291 -2.29 -2.39 -12.70
N LEU A 292 -1.63 -3.45 -13.19
CA LEU A 292 -1.41 -4.66 -12.41
C LEU A 292 -0.45 -4.43 -11.24
N THR A 293 0.68 -3.75 -11.47
CA THR A 293 1.62 -3.43 -10.37
C THR A 293 1.02 -2.49 -9.32
N THR A 294 0.17 -1.52 -9.73
CA THR A 294 -0.60 -0.70 -8.78
C THR A 294 -1.60 -1.55 -7.98
N THR A 295 -2.28 -2.49 -8.63
CA THR A 295 -3.24 -3.41 -8.00
C THR A 295 -2.57 -4.32 -6.98
N ILE A 296 -1.34 -4.77 -7.24
CA ILE A 296 -0.54 -5.56 -6.30
C ILE A 296 -0.30 -4.80 -4.99
N ILE A 297 -0.11 -3.47 -5.03
CA ILE A 297 0.04 -2.65 -3.81
C ILE A 297 -1.22 -2.72 -2.96
N LEU A 298 -2.40 -2.55 -3.58
CA LEU A 298 -3.68 -2.64 -2.90
C LEU A 298 -3.89 -4.04 -2.31
N PHE A 299 -3.65 -5.09 -3.10
CA PHE A 299 -3.79 -6.47 -2.65
C PHE A 299 -2.88 -6.78 -1.44
N CYS A 300 -1.63 -6.33 -1.49
CA CYS A 300 -0.66 -6.48 -0.38
C CYS A 300 -1.10 -5.75 0.89
N SER A 301 -1.91 -4.70 0.79
CA SER A 301 -2.36 -3.92 1.94
C SER A 301 -3.30 -4.70 2.87
N HIS A 302 -4.01 -5.70 2.34
CA HIS A 302 -4.99 -6.50 3.08
C HIS A 302 -4.37 -7.55 4.01
N PHE A 303 -3.09 -7.92 3.84
CA PHE A 303 -2.47 -9.07 4.52
C PHE A 303 -2.51 -9.00 6.05
N HIS A 304 -2.41 -7.80 6.61
CA HIS A 304 -2.42 -7.60 8.05
C HIS A 304 -3.81 -7.26 8.62
N GLN A 305 -4.84 -7.17 7.77
CA GLN A 305 -6.15 -6.56 8.13
C GLN A 305 -7.31 -7.55 8.10
N ILE A 306 -7.08 -8.85 7.95
CA ILE A 306 -8.16 -9.83 7.70
C ILE A 306 -9.24 -9.81 8.78
N GLU A 307 -8.86 -9.86 10.05
CA GLU A 307 -9.80 -9.88 11.18
C GLU A 307 -10.59 -8.57 11.28
N GLY A 308 -9.90 -7.43 11.14
CA GLY A 308 -10.51 -6.09 11.16
C GLY A 308 -11.46 -5.85 9.99
N ASP A 309 -11.05 -6.21 8.78
CA ASP A 309 -11.89 -6.14 7.57
C ASP A 309 -13.16 -7.00 7.76
N LYS A 310 -13.02 -8.23 8.27
CA LYS A 310 -14.16 -9.13 8.53
C LYS A 310 -15.12 -8.56 9.58
N ALA A 311 -14.59 -8.04 10.69
CA ALA A 311 -15.41 -7.44 11.75
C ALA A 311 -16.18 -6.20 11.27
N ALA A 312 -15.60 -5.44 10.32
CA ALA A 312 -16.23 -4.29 9.69
C ALA A 312 -17.20 -4.64 8.53
N GLY A 313 -17.41 -5.92 8.23
CA GLY A 313 -18.23 -6.37 7.10
C GLY A 313 -17.59 -6.13 5.73
N LYS A 314 -16.29 -5.82 5.68
CA LYS A 314 -15.51 -5.65 4.45
C LYS A 314 -15.01 -7.00 3.97
N MET A 315 -15.61 -7.50 2.90
CA MET A 315 -15.25 -8.76 2.26
C MET A 315 -14.09 -8.57 1.27
N SER A 316 -12.92 -8.17 1.78
CA SER A 316 -11.69 -8.03 0.98
C SER A 316 -11.22 -9.38 0.41
N PRO A 317 -10.34 -9.39 -0.62
CA PRO A 317 -9.88 -10.65 -1.19
C PRO A 317 -9.26 -11.60 -0.17
N LEU A 318 -8.56 -11.08 0.84
CA LEU A 318 -7.91 -11.91 1.84
C LEU A 318 -8.88 -12.45 2.88
N VAL A 319 -10.00 -11.77 3.15
CA VAL A 319 -11.11 -12.34 3.92
C VAL A 319 -11.71 -13.56 3.19
N ARG A 320 -11.73 -13.55 1.86
CA ARG A 320 -12.27 -14.65 1.03
C ARG A 320 -11.28 -15.78 0.80
N LEU A 321 -10.02 -15.45 0.54
CA LEU A 321 -8.99 -16.40 0.11
C LEU A 321 -8.20 -16.99 1.28
N GLY A 322 -8.04 -16.24 2.38
CA GLY A 322 -7.01 -16.52 3.38
C GLY A 322 -5.61 -16.21 2.86
N THR A 323 -4.61 -16.27 3.74
CA THR A 323 -3.25 -15.82 3.43
C THR A 323 -2.51 -16.76 2.49
N GLU A 324 -2.66 -18.09 2.64
CA GLU A 324 -1.98 -19.09 1.80
C GLU A 324 -2.34 -18.98 0.31
N LYS A 325 -3.66 -18.92 0.00
CA LYS A 325 -4.11 -18.72 -1.39
C LYS A 325 -3.74 -17.34 -1.90
N ALA A 326 -3.79 -16.32 -1.04
CA ALA A 326 -3.39 -14.97 -1.41
C ALA A 326 -1.92 -14.87 -1.80
N VAL A 327 -0.99 -15.59 -1.14
CA VAL A 327 0.42 -15.65 -1.56
C VAL A 327 0.58 -16.26 -2.96
N LYS A 328 -0.19 -17.32 -3.28
CA LYS A 328 -0.17 -17.92 -4.63
C LYS A 328 -0.67 -16.94 -5.69
N VAL A 329 -1.76 -16.22 -5.40
CA VAL A 329 -2.27 -15.15 -6.27
C VAL A 329 -1.23 -14.05 -6.45
N LEU A 330 -0.60 -13.61 -5.36
CA LEU A 330 0.46 -12.60 -5.39
C LEU A 330 1.65 -13.04 -6.25
N ARG A 331 2.06 -14.31 -6.18
CA ARG A 331 3.14 -14.88 -7.00
C ARG A 331 2.81 -14.79 -8.49
N VAL A 332 1.61 -15.24 -8.89
CA VAL A 332 1.16 -15.16 -10.29
C VAL A 332 1.04 -13.71 -10.75
N ALA A 333 0.40 -12.85 -9.95
CA ALA A 333 0.24 -11.44 -10.27
C ALA A 333 1.57 -10.69 -10.38
N THR A 334 2.57 -11.06 -9.55
CA THR A 334 3.92 -10.47 -9.61
C THR A 334 4.69 -10.94 -10.84
N GLY A 335 4.54 -12.20 -11.27
CA GLY A 335 5.21 -12.72 -12.46
C GLY A 335 4.58 -12.26 -13.78
N ALA A 336 3.27 -12.03 -13.81
CA ALA A 336 2.52 -11.69 -15.01
C ALA A 336 3.04 -10.44 -15.75
N PRO A 337 3.42 -9.31 -15.09
CA PRO A 337 4.01 -8.17 -15.78
C PRO A 337 5.31 -8.49 -16.52
N PHE A 338 6.17 -9.32 -15.92
CA PHE A 338 7.43 -9.73 -16.55
C PHE A 338 7.18 -10.60 -17.77
N LEU A 339 6.29 -11.60 -17.63
CA LEU A 339 5.89 -12.47 -18.74
C LEU A 339 5.22 -11.66 -19.87
N GLY A 340 4.40 -10.68 -19.53
CA GLY A 340 3.73 -9.80 -20.50
C GLY A 340 4.72 -9.05 -21.39
N VAL A 341 5.80 -8.52 -20.81
CA VAL A 341 6.83 -7.84 -21.61
C VAL A 341 7.64 -8.81 -22.45
N VAL A 342 8.07 -9.95 -21.88
CA VAL A 342 8.81 -10.97 -22.65
C VAL A 342 7.97 -11.45 -23.84
N ALA A 343 6.69 -11.76 -23.62
CA ALA A 343 5.77 -12.18 -24.68
C ALA A 343 5.61 -11.09 -25.75
N ALA A 344 5.47 -9.82 -25.36
CA ALA A 344 5.33 -8.72 -26.31
C ALA A 344 6.58 -8.50 -27.17
N VAL A 345 7.79 -8.61 -26.57
CA VAL A 345 9.05 -8.48 -27.29
C VAL A 345 9.25 -9.66 -28.26
N VAL A 346 9.04 -10.90 -27.78
CA VAL A 346 9.15 -12.11 -28.61
C VAL A 346 8.16 -12.07 -29.77
N LEU A 347 6.91 -11.65 -29.51
CA LEU A 347 5.87 -11.57 -30.54
C LEU A 347 6.30 -10.69 -31.71
N GLY A 348 6.89 -9.52 -31.46
CA GLY A 348 7.29 -8.71 -32.61
C GLY A 348 8.62 -9.02 -33.24
N LEU A 349 9.52 -9.71 -32.53
CA LEU A 349 10.64 -10.36 -33.20
C LEU A 349 10.11 -11.39 -34.22
N ILE A 350 9.08 -12.17 -33.86
CA ILE A 350 8.43 -13.14 -34.77
C ILE A 350 7.74 -12.43 -35.93
N LEU A 351 7.03 -11.32 -35.68
CA LEU A 351 6.32 -10.57 -36.71
C LEU A 351 7.24 -9.76 -37.63
N GLY A 352 8.56 -9.81 -37.43
CA GLY A 352 9.52 -9.03 -38.23
C GLY A 352 9.33 -7.52 -38.08
N ALA A 353 8.66 -7.07 -37.01
CA ALA A 353 8.53 -5.65 -36.74
C ALA A 353 9.92 -5.11 -36.41
N ASN A 354 10.30 -4.04 -37.09
CA ASN A 354 11.58 -3.40 -36.79
C ASN A 354 11.54 -2.99 -35.30
N PRO A 355 12.53 -3.39 -34.47
CA PRO A 355 12.57 -3.09 -33.04
C PRO A 355 12.57 -1.58 -32.69
N THR A 356 12.61 -0.74 -33.72
CA THR A 356 12.82 0.69 -33.72
C THR A 356 11.54 1.33 -34.25
N VAL A 357 10.61 1.57 -33.32
CA VAL A 357 9.47 2.51 -33.40
C VAL A 357 9.17 3.00 -34.82
N SER A 358 8.57 2.15 -35.66
CA SER A 358 8.27 2.57 -37.03
C SER A 358 7.11 3.55 -36.99
N HIS A 359 7.41 4.79 -37.38
CA HIS A 359 6.40 5.82 -37.56
C HIS A 359 5.33 5.31 -38.55
N GLY A 360 4.07 5.34 -38.14
CA GLY A 360 2.93 5.27 -39.06
C GLY A 360 2.43 3.90 -39.49
N SER A 361 3.03 2.77 -39.07
CA SER A 361 2.62 1.43 -39.53
C SER A 361 2.04 0.53 -38.44
N GLY A 362 1.22 1.05 -37.52
CA GLY A 362 0.24 0.30 -36.70
C GLY A 362 0.73 -0.87 -35.80
N ALA A 363 1.98 -1.29 -35.90
CA ALA A 363 2.55 -2.46 -35.25
C ALA A 363 3.73 -2.02 -34.38
N VAL A 364 3.45 -1.19 -33.38
CA VAL A 364 4.44 -0.92 -32.33
C VAL A 364 4.54 -2.16 -31.46
N VAL A 365 5.57 -2.95 -31.72
CA VAL A 365 6.00 -4.04 -30.87
C VAL A 365 6.81 -3.44 -29.72
N ALA A 366 6.60 -3.93 -28.51
CA ALA A 366 7.41 -3.61 -27.34
C ALA A 366 8.91 -3.62 -27.69
N PRO A 367 9.65 -2.50 -27.48
CA PRO A 367 11.04 -2.45 -27.89
C PRO A 367 11.86 -3.46 -27.07
N TRP A 368 12.80 -4.14 -27.75
CA TRP A 368 13.62 -5.19 -27.12
C TRP A 368 14.42 -4.68 -25.92
N THR A 369 14.73 -3.38 -25.87
CA THR A 369 15.38 -2.68 -24.75
C THR A 369 14.61 -2.78 -23.44
N LEU A 370 13.31 -3.10 -23.47
CA LEU A 370 12.54 -3.37 -22.26
C LEU A 370 13.00 -4.63 -21.53
N MET A 371 13.40 -5.69 -22.24
CA MET A 371 13.85 -6.94 -21.62
C MET A 371 15.08 -6.79 -20.70
N PRO A 372 16.21 -6.21 -21.16
CA PRO A 372 17.36 -6.02 -20.27
C PRO A 372 17.05 -5.02 -19.15
N ALA A 373 16.24 -3.99 -19.40
CA ALA A 373 15.84 -3.04 -18.37
C ALA A 373 15.04 -3.73 -17.25
N LEU A 374 14.13 -4.65 -17.59
CA LEU A 374 13.30 -5.38 -16.63
C LEU A 374 14.09 -6.17 -15.59
N LEU A 375 15.28 -6.67 -15.94
CA LEU A 375 16.15 -7.41 -15.02
C LEU A 375 16.48 -6.61 -13.76
N LEU A 376 16.54 -5.28 -13.86
CA LEU A 376 16.80 -4.38 -12.74
C LEU A 376 15.66 -4.35 -11.71
N SER A 377 14.44 -4.73 -12.11
CA SER A 377 13.26 -4.78 -11.22
C SER A 377 13.03 -6.16 -10.58
N VAL A 378 13.70 -7.21 -11.06
CA VAL A 378 13.58 -8.58 -10.53
C VAL A 378 13.93 -8.69 -9.05
N PRO A 379 15.00 -8.04 -8.53
CA PRO A 379 15.30 -8.10 -7.10
C PRO A 379 14.17 -7.57 -6.21
N ALA A 380 13.45 -6.54 -6.67
CA ALA A 380 12.30 -5.99 -5.95
C ALA A 380 11.12 -6.98 -5.93
N ALA A 381 10.87 -7.68 -7.04
CA ALA A 381 9.86 -8.74 -7.12
C ALA A 381 10.19 -9.92 -6.20
N MET A 382 11.44 -10.40 -6.23
CA MET A 382 11.90 -11.49 -5.35
C MET A 382 11.81 -11.10 -3.88
N SER A 383 12.17 -9.86 -3.54
CA SER A 383 12.05 -9.35 -2.18
C SER A 383 10.59 -9.31 -1.71
N LEU A 384 9.66 -8.89 -2.57
CA LEU A 384 8.22 -8.91 -2.27
C LEU A 384 7.72 -10.33 -1.99
N LEU A 385 8.04 -11.28 -2.88
CA LEU A 385 7.53 -12.65 -2.78
C LEU A 385 8.14 -13.39 -1.59
N SER A 386 9.46 -13.30 -1.39
CA SER A 386 10.15 -13.92 -0.26
C SER A 386 9.63 -13.37 1.09
N PHE A 387 9.40 -12.05 1.17
CA PHE A 387 8.83 -11.44 2.37
C PHE A 387 7.40 -11.92 2.63
N ALA A 388 6.57 -12.03 1.58
CA ALA A 388 5.21 -12.54 1.69
C ALA A 388 5.19 -14.00 2.18
N GLU A 389 5.95 -14.88 1.54
CA GLU A 389 6.03 -16.30 1.85
C GLU A 389 6.49 -16.56 3.28
N THR A 390 7.43 -15.75 3.77
CA THR A 390 7.99 -15.95 5.12
C THR A 390 7.05 -15.44 6.23
N ASN A 391 6.27 -14.39 5.97
CA ASN A 391 5.59 -13.64 7.04
C ASN A 391 4.05 -13.70 6.99
N HIS A 392 3.42 -14.27 5.94
CA HIS A 392 1.97 -14.15 5.73
C HIS A 392 1.09 -14.75 6.84
N THR A 393 1.64 -15.57 7.74
CA THR A 393 0.90 -16.17 8.86
C THR A 393 0.84 -15.26 10.10
N VAL A 394 1.67 -14.22 10.17
CA VAL A 394 1.78 -13.33 11.33
C VAL A 394 1.39 -11.90 10.94
N PRO A 395 0.18 -11.42 11.29
CA PRO A 395 -0.34 -10.11 10.87
C PRO A 395 0.60 -8.92 11.17
N ALA A 396 1.23 -8.91 12.35
CA ALA A 396 2.15 -7.85 12.73
C ALA A 396 3.44 -7.84 11.89
N ALA A 397 3.95 -9.02 11.51
CA ALA A 397 5.16 -9.15 10.71
C ALA A 397 4.93 -8.79 9.23
N ILE A 398 3.74 -9.10 8.68
CA ILE A 398 3.41 -8.87 7.27
C ILE A 398 2.89 -7.44 6.98
N ALA A 399 2.62 -6.62 7.99
CA ALA A 399 2.14 -5.24 7.85
C ALA A 399 2.90 -4.35 6.83
N PRO A 400 4.24 -4.43 6.68
CA PRO A 400 4.97 -3.62 5.71
C PRO A 400 4.96 -4.18 4.27
N LEU A 401 4.27 -5.30 3.98
CA LEU A 401 4.28 -5.95 2.65
C LEU A 401 3.94 -4.98 1.50
N LYS A 402 2.96 -4.09 1.69
CA LYS A 402 2.60 -3.07 0.69
C LYS A 402 3.76 -2.13 0.31
N ILE A 403 4.74 -1.93 1.19
CA ILE A 403 5.94 -1.13 0.90
C ILE A 403 6.84 -1.87 -0.08
N PHE A 404 6.99 -3.19 0.06
CA PHE A 404 7.70 -4.01 -0.94
C PHE A 404 7.00 -3.98 -2.30
N ALA A 405 5.67 -4.04 -2.31
CA ALA A 405 4.90 -3.89 -3.55
C ALA A 405 5.09 -2.51 -4.19
N THR A 406 5.16 -1.46 -3.38
CA THR A 406 5.42 -0.10 -3.85
C THR A 406 6.82 0.03 -4.44
N LYS A 407 7.83 -0.59 -3.80
CA LYS A 407 9.20 -0.65 -4.35
C LYS A 407 9.24 -1.38 -5.69
N LEU A 408 8.52 -2.50 -5.82
CA LEU A 408 8.36 -3.20 -7.10
C LEU A 408 7.73 -2.29 -8.15
N HIS A 409 6.60 -1.63 -7.84
CA HIS A 409 5.93 -0.72 -8.77
C HIS A 409 6.85 0.42 -9.25
N ILE A 410 7.60 1.04 -8.33
CA ILE A 410 8.56 2.08 -8.67
C ILE A 410 9.69 1.53 -9.54
N ALA A 411 10.34 0.44 -9.12
CA ALA A 411 11.44 -0.16 -9.86
C ALA A 411 10.99 -0.59 -11.27
N PHE A 412 9.84 -1.26 -11.37
CA PHE A 412 9.27 -1.73 -12.63
C PHE A 412 8.85 -0.57 -13.55
N GLY A 413 8.21 0.47 -13.02
CA GLY A 413 7.87 1.65 -13.81
C GLY A 413 9.11 2.38 -14.34
N MET A 414 10.16 2.51 -13.52
CA MET A 414 11.43 3.12 -13.94
C MET A 414 12.16 2.29 -15.01
N THR A 415 12.07 0.97 -14.97
CA THR A 415 12.67 0.12 -16.02
C THR A 415 11.88 0.19 -17.32
N LEU A 416 10.55 0.30 -17.27
CA LEU A 416 9.74 0.60 -18.46
C LEU A 416 10.15 1.93 -19.08
N ILE A 417 10.21 3.00 -18.28
CA ILE A 417 10.59 4.36 -18.75
C ILE A 417 11.98 4.33 -19.38
N SER A 418 12.96 3.73 -18.70
CA SER A 418 14.35 3.69 -19.16
C SER A 418 14.49 2.84 -20.43
N GLY A 419 13.79 1.70 -20.51
CA GLY A 419 13.80 0.84 -21.69
C GLY A 419 13.16 1.51 -22.91
N LEU A 420 12.04 2.23 -22.72
CA LEU A 420 11.41 3.04 -23.77
C LEU A 420 12.33 4.19 -24.22
N ALA A 421 12.93 4.92 -23.29
CA ALA A 421 13.83 6.03 -23.63
C ALA A 421 15.07 5.52 -24.38
N LEU A 422 15.65 4.39 -23.96
CA LEU A 422 16.80 3.77 -24.61
C LEU A 422 16.48 3.27 -26.02
N SER A 423 15.25 2.81 -26.27
CA SER A 423 14.87 2.31 -27.60
C SER A 423 15.01 3.38 -28.68
N ARG A 424 14.87 4.65 -28.31
CA ARG A 424 15.03 5.78 -29.24
C ARG A 424 16.47 5.98 -29.70
N CYS A 425 17.48 5.50 -28.98
CA CYS A 425 18.87 5.52 -29.45
C CYS A 425 19.11 4.61 -30.67
N PHE A 426 18.12 3.79 -31.04
CA PHE A 426 18.18 2.86 -32.16
C PHE A 426 17.22 3.24 -33.29
N VAL A 427 16.42 4.30 -33.13
CA VAL A 427 15.53 4.89 -34.16
C VAL A 427 16.27 6.02 -34.84
#